data_AF-D5WNE2-F1
#
_entry.id   AF-D5WNE2-F1
#
_cell.length_a   1.000
_cell.length_b   1.000
_cell.length_c   1.000
_cell.angle_alpha   90.00
_cell.angle_beta   90.00
_cell.angle_gamma   90.00
#
_symmetry.space_group_name_H-M   'P 1'
#
loop_
_entity.id
_entity.type
_entity.pdbx_description
1 polymer ?
#
loop_
_entity_poly.entity_id
_entity_poly.type
_entity_poly.pdbx_seq_one_letter_code
_entity_poly.pdbx_strand_id
1 'polypeptide(L)'
;MNQLHYCSLAGALLAPLSSTCSAQSVTLYGALDAGLAYVSNVDGHAQYRSTSGLIDGSFWGLQGTEDLGGGAKALFRMERGYSVTSGEGFNDHPTYVGLQSETLGTLTLGHQYDLIHDYFAPFTLTGGTGGTAFAHPFDNDNANNSATSCSL
;
A
#
# COMPACT_ATOMS: atom_id res chain seq x y z
N MET A 1 15.99 -36.36 -50.49
CA MET A 1 15.87 -37.40 -49.45
C MET A 1 16.37 -36.82 -48.14
N ASN A 2 15.50 -36.87 -47.13
CA ASN A 2 15.68 -36.69 -45.69
C ASN A 2 15.92 -35.30 -45.05
N GLN A 3 14.86 -34.93 -44.31
CA GLN A 3 14.68 -34.00 -43.19
C GLN A 3 15.72 -34.13 -42.06
N LEU A 4 15.97 -33.07 -41.27
CA LEU A 4 15.59 -32.99 -39.84
C LEU A 4 16.06 -31.69 -39.15
N HIS A 5 15.14 -31.14 -38.35
CA HIS A 5 15.25 -29.96 -37.50
C HIS A 5 16.21 -30.14 -36.32
N TYR A 6 16.97 -29.10 -35.95
CA TYR A 6 17.51 -28.92 -34.60
C TYR A 6 17.15 -27.52 -34.09
N CYS A 7 16.22 -27.52 -33.13
CA CYS A 7 15.93 -26.42 -32.23
C CYS A 7 17.04 -26.38 -31.17
N SER A 8 17.81 -25.29 -31.11
CA SER A 8 18.63 -24.97 -29.94
C SER A 8 18.20 -23.62 -29.39
N LEU A 9 17.60 -23.74 -28.21
CA LEU A 9 16.95 -22.76 -27.37
C LEU A 9 18.00 -21.92 -26.61
N ALA A 10 17.54 -20.74 -26.19
CA ALA A 10 17.97 -20.02 -24.97
C ALA A 10 19.37 -19.40 -24.97
N GLY A 11 19.43 -18.12 -25.35
CA GLY A 11 20.62 -17.32 -25.09
C GLY A 11 20.62 -15.89 -25.62
N ALA A 12 19.46 -15.25 -25.81
CA ALA A 12 19.42 -13.82 -26.15
C ALA A 12 18.01 -13.28 -25.97
N LEU A 13 17.66 -12.73 -24.81
CA LEU A 13 16.65 -11.66 -24.71
C LEU A 13 16.67 -11.00 -23.31
N LEU A 14 17.80 -10.45 -22.90
CA LEU A 14 17.82 -9.33 -21.95
C LEU A 14 18.39 -8.13 -22.69
N ALA A 15 17.70 -7.75 -23.78
CA ALA A 15 17.83 -6.39 -24.28
C ALA A 15 17.25 -5.47 -23.19
N PRO A 16 17.93 -4.40 -22.77
CA PRO A 16 17.29 -3.37 -21.99
C PRO A 16 16.20 -2.78 -22.89
N LEU A 17 14.96 -3.21 -22.67
CA LEU A 17 13.77 -2.49 -23.13
C LEU A 17 13.72 -1.20 -22.31
N SER A 18 14.58 -0.25 -22.70
CA SER A 18 14.38 1.16 -22.39
C SER A 18 13.25 1.69 -23.28
N SER A 19 12.12 0.97 -23.36
CA SER A 19 10.85 1.61 -23.62
C SER A 19 10.62 2.50 -22.41
N THR A 20 10.52 3.81 -22.63
CA THR A 20 9.98 4.72 -21.64
C THR A 20 8.56 4.24 -21.31
N CYS A 21 8.46 3.32 -20.37
CA CYS A 21 7.24 2.84 -19.74
C CYS A 21 6.80 4.01 -18.87
N SER A 22 6.00 4.89 -19.45
CA SER A 22 5.39 6.00 -18.73
C SER A 22 3.96 5.59 -18.50
N ALA A 23 3.57 5.43 -17.24
CA ALA A 23 2.16 5.34 -16.91
C ALA A 23 1.43 6.50 -17.61
N GLN A 24 0.39 6.18 -18.36
CA GLN A 24 -0.34 7.14 -19.19
C GLN A 24 -0.94 8.26 -18.33
N SER A 25 -1.22 7.95 -17.07
CA SER A 25 -1.51 8.92 -16.02
C SER A 25 -0.87 8.49 -14.71
N VAL A 26 -0.25 9.45 -14.02
CA VAL A 26 0.22 9.32 -12.64
C VAL A 26 -0.59 10.28 -11.79
N THR A 27 -1.12 9.78 -10.67
CA THR A 27 -1.88 10.56 -9.70
C THR A 27 -1.11 10.63 -8.40
N LEU A 28 -0.87 11.86 -7.92
CA LEU A 28 -0.47 12.13 -6.55
C LEU A 28 -1.73 12.29 -5.70
N TYR A 29 -1.80 11.55 -4.60
CA TYR A 29 -2.91 11.56 -3.65
C TYR A 29 -2.38 11.33 -2.24
N GLY A 30 -3.26 11.40 -1.24
CA GLY A 30 -2.92 11.15 0.15
C GLY A 30 -4.02 11.57 1.10
N ALA A 31 -3.79 11.28 2.38
CA ALA A 31 -4.65 11.67 3.49
C ALA A 31 -3.81 12.35 4.58
N LEU A 32 -4.42 13.28 5.29
CA LEU A 32 -3.82 13.99 6.41
C LEU A 32 -4.80 13.97 7.58
N ASP A 33 -4.39 13.35 8.67
CA ASP A 33 -5.09 13.29 9.95
C ASP A 33 -4.20 13.94 11.01
N ALA A 34 -4.61 15.13 11.43
CA ALA A 34 -3.99 15.88 12.50
C ALA A 34 -5.04 16.31 13.52
N GLY A 35 -4.67 16.25 14.79
CA GLY A 35 -5.58 16.60 15.88
C GLY A 35 -4.89 17.25 17.07
N LEU A 36 -5.71 17.69 18.01
CA LEU A 36 -5.30 18.16 19.33
C LEU A 36 -6.04 17.33 20.37
N ALA A 37 -5.29 16.70 21.27
CA ALA A 37 -5.82 15.89 22.34
C ALA A 37 -5.55 16.55 23.69
N TYR A 38 -6.57 16.52 24.54
CA TYR A 38 -6.46 16.77 25.97
C TYR A 38 -6.55 15.43 26.70
N VAL A 39 -5.56 15.11 27.51
CA VAL A 39 -5.52 13.89 28.32
C VAL A 39 -5.34 14.27 29.78
N SER A 40 -6.28 13.89 30.63
CA SER A 40 -6.19 14.09 32.07
C SER A 40 -5.47 12.92 32.75
N ASN A 41 -4.88 13.18 33.92
CA ASN A 41 -4.20 12.19 34.76
C ASN A 41 -3.04 11.43 34.09
N VAL A 42 -2.33 12.06 33.17
CA VAL A 42 -1.01 11.57 32.74
C VAL A 42 -0.02 11.90 33.85
N ASP A 43 0.44 10.88 34.58
CA ASP A 43 1.32 11.02 35.75
C ASP A 43 0.79 12.03 36.80
N GLY A 44 -0.54 12.07 36.98
CA GLY A 44 -1.20 12.96 37.95
C GLY A 44 -1.47 14.40 37.45
N HIS A 45 -1.16 14.70 36.19
CA HIS A 45 -1.39 16.02 35.59
C HIS A 45 -2.23 15.95 34.31
N ALA A 46 -2.71 17.10 33.84
CA ALA A 46 -3.33 17.22 32.54
C ALA A 46 -2.28 17.54 31.47
N GLN A 47 -2.47 17.03 30.26
CA GLN A 47 -1.60 17.27 29.12
C GLN A 47 -2.41 17.65 27.88
N TYR A 48 -1.86 18.57 27.10
CA TYR A 48 -2.31 18.88 25.75
C TYR A 48 -1.23 18.43 24.78
N ARG A 49 -1.63 17.73 23.72
CA ARG A 49 -0.70 17.23 22.70
C ARG A 49 -1.31 17.34 21.31
N SER A 50 -0.46 17.64 20.32
CA SER A 50 -0.82 17.41 18.93
C SER A 50 -0.77 15.91 18.64
N THR A 51 -1.66 15.47 17.76
CA THR A 51 -1.80 14.07 17.37
C THR A 51 -1.73 13.93 15.86
N SER A 52 -1.29 12.77 15.40
CA SER A 52 -1.20 12.40 14.00
C SER A 52 -1.77 11.01 13.85
N GLY A 53 -2.64 10.82 12.86
CA GLY A 53 -3.21 9.53 12.51
C GLY A 53 -3.93 8.78 13.63
N LEU A 54 -4.84 9.47 14.33
CA LEU A 54 -5.66 8.83 15.36
C LEU A 54 -6.78 7.99 14.76
N ILE A 55 -7.40 8.48 13.69
CA ILE A 55 -8.48 7.83 12.97
C ILE A 55 -7.90 7.06 11.78
N ASP A 56 -7.10 7.74 10.97
CA ASP A 56 -6.50 7.15 9.78
C ASP A 56 -5.03 7.55 9.64
N GLY A 57 -4.19 6.63 9.17
CA GLY A 57 -2.77 6.89 8.94
C GLY A 57 -2.60 8.06 7.98
N SER A 58 -1.76 9.03 8.32
CA SER A 58 -1.45 10.11 7.38
C SER A 58 -0.42 9.63 6.37
N PHE A 59 -0.68 9.80 5.08
CA PHE A 59 0.20 9.33 4.02
C PHE A 59 0.10 10.18 2.76
N TRP A 60 1.11 10.07 1.92
CA TRP A 60 1.05 10.51 0.53
C TRP A 60 1.39 9.32 -0.36
N GLY A 61 0.93 9.36 -1.61
CA GLY A 61 1.14 8.29 -2.54
C GLY A 61 1.09 8.70 -4.00
N LEU A 62 1.76 7.89 -4.82
CA LEU A 62 1.69 7.94 -6.27
C LEU A 62 1.10 6.63 -6.79
N GLN A 63 0.12 6.73 -7.67
CA GLN A 63 -0.41 5.58 -8.39
C GLN A 63 -0.48 5.88 -9.88
N GLY A 64 -0.39 4.83 -10.69
CA GLY A 64 -0.53 4.95 -12.13
C GLY A 64 -0.87 3.64 -12.79
N THR A 65 -1.39 3.75 -14.00
CA THR A 65 -1.69 2.61 -14.87
C THR A 65 -1.21 2.88 -16.29
N GLU A 66 -0.78 1.82 -16.97
CA GLU A 66 -0.35 1.85 -18.36
C GLU A 66 -1.07 0.74 -19.12
N ASP A 67 -1.78 1.11 -20.18
CA ASP A 67 -2.38 0.14 -21.09
C ASP A 67 -1.27 -0.53 -21.93
N LEU A 68 -1.16 -1.85 -21.82
CA LEU A 68 -0.20 -2.66 -22.57
C LEU A 68 -0.80 -3.20 -23.88
N GLY A 69 -2.08 -2.90 -24.13
CA GLY A 69 -2.87 -3.44 -25.22
C GLY A 69 -3.45 -4.82 -24.92
N GLY A 70 -4.41 -5.25 -25.74
CA GLY A 70 -4.99 -6.60 -25.65
C GLY A 70 -5.75 -6.90 -24.35
N GLY A 71 -6.23 -5.87 -23.63
CA GLY A 71 -6.93 -6.02 -22.35
C GLY A 71 -5.99 -6.25 -21.15
N ALA A 72 -4.68 -5.99 -21.31
CA ALA A 72 -3.69 -6.05 -20.23
C ALA A 72 -3.22 -4.64 -19.84
N LYS A 73 -2.95 -4.45 -18.54
CA LYS A 73 -2.47 -3.19 -17.97
C LYS A 73 -1.34 -3.44 -16.99
N ALA A 74 -0.32 -2.59 -17.00
CA ALA A 74 0.61 -2.46 -15.90
C ALA A 74 0.07 -1.43 -14.90
N LEU A 75 0.34 -1.64 -13.61
CA LEU A 75 -0.03 -0.71 -12.55
C LEU A 75 1.09 -0.60 -11.51
N PHE A 76 1.12 0.53 -10.82
CA PHE A 76 1.94 0.69 -9.63
C PHE A 76 1.20 1.53 -8.59
N ARG A 77 1.54 1.29 -7.33
CA ARG A 77 1.12 2.08 -6.18
C ARG A 77 2.30 2.22 -5.24
N MET A 78 2.63 3.45 -4.87
CA MET A 78 3.72 3.76 -3.95
C MET A 78 3.19 4.75 -2.93
N GLU A 79 2.94 4.28 -1.72
CA GLU A 79 2.48 5.10 -0.60
C GLU A 79 3.53 5.14 0.52
N ARG A 80 3.56 6.25 1.24
CA ARG A 80 4.44 6.50 2.38
C ARG A 80 3.66 7.19 3.49
N GLY A 81 3.56 6.53 4.63
CA GLY A 81 3.03 7.13 5.85
C GLY A 81 3.98 8.18 6.40
N TYR A 82 3.44 9.15 7.12
CA TYR A 82 4.23 10.12 7.86
C TYR A 82 3.47 10.69 9.07
N SER A 83 4.22 11.14 10.06
CA SER A 83 3.69 11.91 11.18
C SER A 83 3.51 13.37 10.77
N VAL A 84 2.27 13.88 10.83
CA VAL A 84 1.97 15.30 10.53
C VAL A 84 2.61 16.24 11.55
N THR A 85 2.87 15.77 12.77
CA THR A 85 3.39 16.59 13.86
C THR A 85 4.92 16.65 13.90
N SER A 86 5.61 15.61 13.43
CA SER A 86 7.09 15.53 13.46
C SER A 86 7.75 15.46 12.08
N GLY A 87 7.00 15.09 11.04
CA GLY A 87 7.52 14.82 9.70
C GLY A 87 8.24 13.47 9.56
N GLU A 88 8.28 12.65 10.61
CA GLU A 88 8.86 11.30 10.54
C GLU A 88 8.11 10.45 9.52
N GLY A 89 8.83 9.74 8.66
CA GLY A 89 8.25 8.89 7.61
C GLY A 89 8.19 7.42 8.02
N PHE A 90 7.16 6.72 7.54
CA PHE A 90 6.89 5.31 7.83
C PHE A 90 6.74 4.48 6.54
N ASN A 91 7.13 3.21 6.62
CA ASN A 91 6.97 2.23 5.54
C ASN A 91 5.82 1.26 5.83
N ASP A 92 4.69 1.82 6.26
CA ASP A 92 3.47 1.14 6.70
C ASP A 92 2.40 1.04 5.60
N HIS A 93 2.49 1.84 4.54
CA HIS A 93 1.53 1.84 3.43
C HIS A 93 1.99 1.03 2.21
N PRO A 94 1.09 0.61 1.31
CA PRO A 94 1.40 -0.28 0.20
C PRO A 94 2.39 0.35 -0.78
N THR A 95 3.34 -0.46 -1.23
CA THR A 95 4.31 -0.11 -2.27
C THR A 95 4.54 -1.33 -3.15
N TYR A 96 3.89 -1.36 -4.30
CA TYR A 96 3.93 -2.50 -5.21
C TYR A 96 3.75 -2.11 -6.67
N VAL A 97 4.11 -3.06 -7.53
CA VAL A 97 3.82 -3.04 -8.96
C VAL A 97 2.91 -4.23 -9.30
N GLY A 98 2.23 -4.19 -10.43
CA GLY A 98 1.37 -5.29 -10.84
C GLY A 98 1.03 -5.30 -12.31
N LEU A 99 0.48 -6.44 -12.71
CA LEU A 99 -0.12 -6.67 -14.02
C LEU A 99 -1.59 -7.04 -13.81
N GLN A 100 -2.46 -6.34 -14.51
CA GLN A 100 -3.89 -6.60 -14.54
C GLN A 100 -4.29 -7.09 -15.93
N SER A 101 -5.17 -8.08 -15.98
CA SER A 101 -5.80 -8.59 -17.18
C SER A 101 -7.31 -8.64 -16.98
N GLU A 102 -8.07 -8.28 -18.02
CA GLU A 102 -9.53 -8.37 -18.00
C GLU A 102 -10.06 -9.80 -17.79
N THR A 103 -9.28 -10.83 -18.15
CA THR A 103 -9.71 -12.23 -18.08
C THR A 103 -9.07 -13.02 -16.95
N LEU A 104 -7.86 -12.64 -16.52
CA LEU A 104 -7.09 -13.38 -15.52
C LEU A 104 -7.03 -12.69 -14.14
N GLY A 105 -7.53 -11.45 -14.03
CA GLY A 105 -7.46 -10.66 -12.80
C GLY A 105 -6.13 -9.92 -12.64
N THR A 106 -5.74 -9.66 -11.39
CA THR A 106 -4.58 -8.82 -11.05
C THR A 106 -3.54 -9.63 -10.28
N LEU A 107 -2.28 -9.51 -10.69
CA LEU A 107 -1.11 -10.00 -9.96
C LEU A 107 -0.25 -8.81 -9.51
N THR A 108 0.07 -8.73 -8.23
CA THR A 108 0.86 -7.66 -7.61
C THR A 108 2.06 -8.22 -6.85
N LEU A 109 3.16 -7.46 -6.84
CA LEU A 109 4.43 -7.80 -6.20
C LEU A 109 4.95 -6.57 -5.44
N GLY A 110 5.35 -6.76 -4.19
CA GLY A 110 5.79 -5.70 -3.29
C GLY A 110 5.07 -5.72 -1.93
N HIS A 111 5.18 -4.60 -1.22
CA HIS A 111 4.57 -4.37 0.08
C HIS A 111 3.07 -4.09 -0.08
N GLN A 112 2.25 -4.94 0.53
CA GLN A 112 0.80 -4.90 0.44
C GLN A 112 0.20 -5.06 1.83
N TYR A 113 -1.00 -4.54 1.99
CA TYR A 113 -1.80 -4.89 3.15
C TYR A 113 -2.18 -6.37 3.12
N ASP A 114 -2.44 -6.92 4.29
CA ASP A 114 -2.94 -8.28 4.41
C ASP A 114 -4.47 -8.33 4.28
N LEU A 115 -5.01 -9.55 4.27
CA LEU A 115 -6.45 -9.79 4.13
C LEU A 115 -7.26 -9.29 5.31
N ILE A 116 -6.66 -9.16 6.49
CA ILE A 116 -7.36 -8.63 7.66
C ILE A 116 -7.62 -7.14 7.44
N HIS A 117 -6.62 -6.40 7.01
CA HIS A 117 -6.79 -4.99 6.67
C HIS A 117 -7.80 -4.78 5.53
N ASP A 118 -7.67 -5.52 4.42
CA ASP A 118 -8.50 -5.29 3.24
C ASP A 118 -9.97 -5.72 3.40
N TYR A 119 -10.23 -6.78 4.19
CA TYR A 119 -11.57 -7.38 4.25
C TYR A 119 -12.20 -7.43 5.64
N PHE A 120 -11.43 -7.44 6.73
CA PHE A 120 -12.00 -7.55 8.07
C PHE A 120 -12.10 -6.19 8.75
N ALA A 121 -11.02 -5.40 8.74
CA ALA A 121 -10.93 -4.11 9.40
C ALA A 121 -12.08 -3.14 9.05
N PRO A 122 -12.57 -3.04 7.79
CA PRO A 122 -13.67 -2.12 7.44
C PRO A 122 -15.01 -2.42 8.13
N PHE A 123 -15.18 -3.61 8.70
CA PHE A 123 -16.37 -3.99 9.48
C PHE A 123 -16.23 -3.73 10.98
N THR A 124 -15.09 -3.24 11.42
CA THR A 124 -14.81 -2.88 12.82
C THR A 124 -14.90 -1.37 13.03
N LEU A 125 -15.06 -0.92 14.27
CA LEU A 125 -14.92 0.52 14.56
C LEU A 125 -13.47 0.98 14.40
N THR A 126 -12.50 0.11 14.66
CA THR A 126 -11.05 0.37 14.54
C THR A 126 -10.65 0.71 13.12
N GLY A 127 -10.99 -0.12 12.14
CA GLY A 127 -10.70 0.12 10.71
C GLY A 127 -11.65 1.12 10.03
N GLY A 128 -12.52 1.76 10.80
CA GLY A 128 -13.48 2.76 10.35
C GLY A 128 -13.30 4.10 11.07
N THR A 129 -14.39 4.72 11.48
CA THR A 129 -14.37 6.06 12.08
C THR A 129 -13.82 6.11 13.52
N GLY A 130 -13.68 4.96 14.17
CA GLY A 130 -13.14 4.87 15.53
C GLY A 130 -11.61 4.94 15.56
N GLY A 131 -10.95 4.39 14.56
CA GLY A 131 -9.49 4.37 14.48
C GLY A 131 -8.82 3.66 15.65
N THR A 132 -7.59 4.09 15.94
CA THR A 132 -6.72 3.54 16.99
C THR A 132 -7.36 3.55 18.40
N ALA A 133 -8.31 4.45 18.67
CA ALA A 133 -8.99 4.53 19.95
C ALA A 133 -9.91 3.33 20.25
N PHE A 134 -10.31 2.58 19.21
CA PHE A 134 -11.15 1.40 19.31
C PHE A 134 -10.38 0.09 19.07
N ALA A 135 -9.06 0.19 18.87
CA ALA A 135 -8.20 -0.98 18.69
C ALA A 135 -8.35 -1.96 19.87
N HIS A 136 -8.46 -3.24 19.54
CA HIS A 136 -8.53 -4.28 20.56
C HIS A 136 -7.20 -4.38 21.31
N PRO A 137 -7.21 -4.85 22.58
CA PRO A 137 -5.99 -4.94 23.36
C PRO A 137 -4.87 -5.68 22.61
N PHE A 138 -3.73 -5.00 22.47
CA PHE A 138 -2.54 -5.48 21.76
C PHE A 138 -2.72 -5.69 20.25
N ASP A 139 -3.77 -5.10 19.64
CA ASP A 139 -4.12 -5.31 18.23
C ASP A 139 -4.18 -6.81 17.87
N ASN A 140 -4.75 -7.61 18.77
CA ASN A 140 -4.73 -9.07 18.68
C ASN A 140 -5.56 -9.65 17.52
N ASP A 141 -6.36 -8.82 16.86
CA ASP A 141 -7.10 -9.14 15.65
C ASP A 141 -6.51 -8.48 14.40
N ASN A 142 -5.43 -7.69 14.53
CA ASN A 142 -4.77 -6.89 13.49
C ASN A 142 -5.72 -5.92 12.75
N ALA A 143 -6.86 -5.56 13.34
CA ALA A 143 -7.78 -4.61 12.71
C ALA A 143 -7.24 -3.17 12.70
N ASN A 144 -6.24 -2.86 13.54
CA ASN A 144 -5.52 -1.59 13.55
C ASN A 144 -4.27 -1.61 12.64
N ASN A 145 -4.05 -2.69 11.89
CA ASN A 145 -2.97 -2.83 10.91
C ASN A 145 -1.58 -2.50 11.47
N SER A 146 -1.31 -2.86 12.72
CA SER A 146 -0.06 -2.55 13.40
C SER A 146 0.93 -3.72 13.46
N ALA A 147 0.49 -4.93 13.11
CA ALA A 147 1.28 -6.15 13.30
C ALA A 147 1.71 -6.85 12.00
N THR A 148 1.00 -6.70 10.88
CA THR A 148 1.30 -7.46 9.66
C THR A 148 1.07 -6.69 8.37
N SER A 149 2.11 -6.64 7.55
CA SER A 149 2.04 -6.28 6.15
C SER A 149 2.73 -7.37 5.30
N CYS A 150 2.18 -7.66 4.14
CA CYS A 150 2.67 -8.71 3.26
C CYS A 150 3.70 -8.13 2.30
N SER A 151 4.97 -8.50 2.47
CA SER A 151 6.04 -8.14 1.53
C SER A 151 6.38 -9.36 0.69
N LEU A 152 6.11 -9.31 -0.62
CA LEU A 152 6.48 -10.32 -1.62
C LEU A 152 7.53 -9.77 -2.60
#